data_AF-A0A7X8QV28-F1
#
_entry.id   AF-A0A7X8QV28-F1
#
_cell.length_a   1.000
_cell.length_b   1.000
_cell.length_c   1.000
_cell.angle_alpha   90.00
_cell.angle_beta   90.00
_cell.angle_gamma   90.00
#
_symmetry.space_group_name_H-M   'P 1'
#
loop_
_entity.id
_entity.type
_entity.pdbx_description
1 polymer ?
#
loop_
_entity_poly.entity_id
_entity_poly.type
_entity_poly.pdbx_seq_one_letter_code
_entity_poly.pdbx_strand_id
1 'polypeptide(L)'
;MFKKISLMLLILCLILAGCAVTGTKSTIPAEKQVSTGSARIQAGQQENDGTDNDNVNKAGSEDPTQSKKDQSPSSLSDQKETVEQDAVINEGSSDSKKGKGGQVELLITRDFGQQVILHELVTLDSGWTIMDLLQAKCDVKTRYGGGFIDSINQLKSSTGGLKGEMQDWFYYVNGICPDVGGLDYSLGAGEMVWWDYHPWQAGSSNSAVIGSYPEPFLSGYQGGVRPTTIVCPAEIMESGQRLAESLKTQGVSEVKVVELKEAVLNKRNGPTLVLGEWESLEGIEYLKELNQSYQRNGMSFHFQDRQIQLLNFQGKVVESLEGSAGVIGATASVLGDPCPLWLVSGSDRSGFEQALELMIKDPGDLTGKYNLAISGEKIKVLPVK
;
A
#
# COMPACT_ATOMS: atom_id res chain seq x y z
N MET A 1 -2.53 -17.37 74.59
CA MET A 1 -2.05 -18.67 74.09
C MET A 1 -0.88 -18.43 73.12
N PHE A 2 -0.26 -19.48 72.59
CA PHE A 2 1.08 -19.43 71.93
C PHE A 2 1.02 -19.47 70.38
N LYS A 3 2.11 -19.00 69.74
CA LYS A 3 2.54 -19.23 68.32
C LYS A 3 1.73 -18.54 67.21
N LYS A 4 2.26 -18.28 65.99
CA LYS A 4 3.64 -17.90 65.54
C LYS A 4 3.60 -17.45 64.05
N ILE A 5 4.23 -16.31 63.74
CA ILE A 5 5.16 -16.02 62.62
C ILE A 5 5.05 -16.84 61.30
N SER A 6 4.75 -16.14 60.20
CA SER A 6 5.43 -16.19 58.87
C SER A 6 4.95 -14.95 58.07
N LEU A 7 5.77 -14.03 57.52
CA LEU A 7 6.81 -14.13 56.48
C LEU A 7 6.20 -14.44 55.08
N MET A 8 6.38 -13.65 54.01
CA MET A 8 7.29 -12.51 53.76
C MET A 8 6.61 -11.41 52.90
N LEU A 9 7.04 -10.15 53.06
CA LEU A 9 6.75 -9.05 52.12
C LEU A 9 8.09 -8.41 51.72
N LEU A 10 8.32 -8.19 50.43
CA LEU A 10 9.56 -7.61 49.87
C LEU A 10 9.18 -6.80 48.63
N ILE A 11 8.83 -5.52 48.75
CA ILE A 11 9.75 -4.38 48.89
C ILE A 11 10.70 -4.29 47.70
N LEU A 12 10.38 -3.40 46.75
CA LEU A 12 11.34 -2.87 45.79
C LEU A 12 11.16 -1.33 45.75
N CYS A 13 12.04 -0.61 46.45
CA CYS A 13 12.07 0.84 46.46
C CYS A 13 13.52 1.32 46.44
N LEU A 14 13.82 2.18 45.46
CA LEU A 14 14.80 3.27 45.45
C LEU A 14 16.12 3.08 46.22
N ILE A 15 17.23 3.03 45.47
CA ILE A 15 18.44 3.77 45.86
C ILE A 15 18.91 4.59 44.65
N LEU A 16 18.98 5.92 44.82
CA LEU A 16 19.68 6.85 43.95
C LEU A 16 20.76 7.56 44.77
N ALA A 17 22.00 7.08 44.65
CA ALA A 17 23.23 7.77 45.03
C ALA A 17 24.43 6.99 44.43
N GLY A 18 25.55 7.60 44.04
CA GLY A 18 25.86 9.03 44.12
C GLY A 18 27.31 9.29 44.51
N CYS A 19 28.28 8.85 43.70
CA CYS A 19 29.70 9.14 43.90
C CYS A 19 30.27 9.82 42.64
N ALA A 20 30.97 10.94 42.81
CA ALA A 20 31.56 11.72 41.73
C ALA A 20 33.05 11.95 41.99
N VAL A 21 33.89 11.76 40.96
CA VAL A 21 35.29 12.20 40.93
C VAL A 21 35.61 12.78 39.55
N THR A 22 36.44 13.83 39.55
CA THR A 22 36.94 14.65 38.43
C THR A 22 37.59 13.86 37.28
N GLY A 23 37.63 14.33 36.03
CA GLY A 23 37.02 15.54 35.43
C GLY A 23 37.98 16.43 34.62
N THR A 24 37.67 16.67 33.34
CA THR A 24 38.31 17.68 32.46
C THR A 24 37.29 18.22 31.42
N LYS A 25 37.51 19.42 30.86
CA LYS A 25 36.54 20.17 30.04
C LYS A 25 36.90 20.17 28.55
N SER A 26 35.90 20.18 27.66
CA SER A 26 35.65 21.37 26.79
C SER A 26 34.28 21.37 26.10
N THR A 27 33.53 22.47 26.32
CA THR A 27 32.62 23.18 25.40
C THR A 27 31.80 22.43 24.32
N ILE A 28 30.47 22.49 24.47
CA ILE A 28 29.44 22.29 23.41
C ILE A 28 28.81 23.67 23.06
N PRO A 29 28.50 23.98 21.79
CA PRO A 29 27.46 24.94 21.39
C PRO A 29 26.12 24.23 21.13
N ALA A 30 25.00 24.86 21.50
CA ALA A 30 23.72 24.17 21.67
C ALA A 30 22.86 24.01 20.41
N GLU A 31 22.36 22.77 20.22
CA GLU A 31 20.94 22.40 20.10
C GLU A 31 19.96 23.25 19.24
N LYS A 32 19.31 22.55 18.31
CA LYS A 32 17.88 22.74 17.99
C LYS A 32 17.21 21.37 17.80
N GLN A 33 16.60 20.83 18.86
CA GLN A 33 15.65 19.73 18.71
C GLN A 33 14.25 20.26 18.40
N VAL A 34 13.56 19.60 17.47
CA VAL A 34 12.12 19.77 17.24
C VAL A 34 11.43 18.51 17.75
N SER A 35 10.50 18.68 18.68
CA SER A 35 9.79 17.56 19.31
C SER A 35 8.67 17.03 18.41
N THR A 36 8.79 15.79 17.94
CA THR A 36 7.67 15.05 17.32
C THR A 36 6.97 14.23 18.39
N GLY A 37 5.89 14.78 18.96
CA GLY A 37 5.11 14.11 20.00
C GLY A 37 4.26 12.96 19.46
N SER A 38 4.51 11.73 19.92
CA SER A 38 3.71 10.55 19.57
C SER A 38 2.28 10.67 20.13
N ALA A 39 1.28 10.78 19.24
CA ALA A 39 -0.12 10.83 19.62
C ALA A 39 -0.61 9.47 20.14
N ARG A 40 -0.78 9.36 21.47
CA ARG A 40 -1.35 8.18 22.13
C ARG A 40 -2.85 8.38 22.31
N ILE A 41 -3.67 7.86 21.39
CA ILE A 41 -5.13 7.92 21.53
C ILE A 41 -5.55 7.11 22.76
N GLN A 42 -6.28 7.76 23.66
CA GLN A 42 -6.83 7.17 24.88
C GLN A 42 -8.33 7.44 24.89
N ALA A 43 -9.14 6.38 24.88
CA ALA A 43 -10.59 6.50 24.89
C ALA A 43 -11.08 7.11 26.21
N GLY A 44 -11.81 8.22 26.13
CA GLY A 44 -12.52 8.83 27.25
C GLY A 44 -14.03 8.70 27.04
N GLN A 45 -14.72 8.15 28.04
CA GLN A 45 -16.18 8.19 28.10
C GLN A 45 -16.62 9.61 28.47
N GLN A 46 -17.76 10.06 27.95
CA GLN A 46 -18.52 11.12 28.59
C GLN A 46 -20.02 10.85 28.48
N GLU A 47 -20.75 11.21 29.52
CA GLU A 47 -22.12 10.77 29.77
C GLU A 47 -23.16 11.72 29.18
N ASN A 48 -24.38 11.20 29.04
CA ASN A 48 -25.52 11.91 28.46
C ASN A 48 -26.32 12.59 29.57
N ASP A 49 -26.56 13.90 29.46
CA ASP A 49 -27.55 14.62 30.28
C ASP A 49 -28.17 15.75 29.44
N GLY A 50 -29.39 16.16 29.78
CA GLY A 50 -30.12 17.21 29.05
C GLY A 50 -31.44 17.57 29.71
N THR A 51 -31.88 18.82 29.51
CA THR A 51 -33.23 19.26 29.88
C THR A 51 -33.64 20.53 29.14
N ASP A 52 -34.96 20.73 29.02
CA ASP A 52 -35.62 21.78 28.25
C ASP A 52 -35.39 23.22 28.79
N ASN A 53 -35.61 24.24 27.94
CA ASN A 53 -36.89 24.97 27.95
C ASN A 53 -37.05 26.03 26.84
N ASP A 54 -38.32 26.36 26.56
CA ASP A 54 -38.77 27.30 25.53
C ASP A 54 -38.53 28.79 25.86
N ASN A 55 -38.50 29.64 24.82
CA ASN A 55 -39.40 30.79 24.78
C ASN A 55 -39.75 31.30 23.37
N VAL A 56 -40.79 32.15 23.28
CA VAL A 56 -41.69 32.29 22.10
C VAL A 56 -42.08 33.76 21.82
N ASN A 57 -42.70 34.03 20.65
CA ASN A 57 -43.37 35.28 20.17
C ASN A 57 -42.47 36.37 19.51
N LYS A 58 -42.71 36.84 18.26
CA LYS A 58 -43.81 37.65 17.62
C LYS A 58 -43.57 39.18 17.72
N ALA A 59 -44.03 40.07 16.81
CA ALA A 59 -44.77 39.98 15.54
C ALA A 59 -44.66 41.29 14.69
N GLY A 60 -45.19 41.29 13.46
CA GLY A 60 -45.47 42.47 12.59
C GLY A 60 -45.11 42.18 11.12
N SER A 61 -46.03 42.07 10.14
CA SER A 61 -46.91 43.08 9.49
C SER A 61 -46.12 44.09 8.63
N GLU A 62 -46.50 44.45 7.39
CA GLU A 62 -47.85 44.56 6.78
C GLU A 62 -47.96 43.92 5.36
N ASP A 63 -49.02 44.26 4.58
CA ASP A 63 -49.58 43.50 3.44
C ASP A 63 -49.66 44.31 2.09
N PRO A 64 -50.64 44.20 1.16
CA PRO A 64 -50.39 43.69 -0.20
C PRO A 64 -50.59 44.68 -1.38
N THR A 65 -50.15 44.28 -2.59
CA THR A 65 -50.88 44.25 -3.89
C THR A 65 -49.91 43.90 -5.05
N GLN A 66 -50.28 43.53 -6.29
CA GLN A 66 -51.53 43.63 -7.06
C GLN A 66 -51.66 42.48 -8.11
N SER A 67 -52.76 42.39 -8.87
CA SER A 67 -53.07 41.26 -9.78
C SER A 67 -53.55 41.66 -11.20
N LYS A 68 -53.21 40.84 -12.22
CA LYS A 68 -53.84 40.61 -13.57
C LYS A 68 -52.81 39.82 -14.44
N LYS A 69 -53.07 38.77 -15.23
CA LYS A 69 -54.25 38.07 -15.81
C LYS A 69 -54.72 38.54 -17.21
N ASP A 70 -55.08 37.55 -18.04
CA ASP A 70 -55.78 37.58 -19.36
C ASP A 70 -54.89 38.03 -20.57
N GLN A 71 -55.03 37.57 -21.84
CA GLN A 71 -55.89 36.55 -22.49
C GLN A 71 -55.36 36.14 -23.91
N SER A 72 -55.84 35.02 -24.49
CA SER A 72 -55.75 34.67 -25.93
C SER A 72 -57.03 35.06 -26.67
N PRO A 73 -57.08 35.15 -28.04
CA PRO A 73 -57.71 34.05 -28.83
C PRO A 73 -57.37 33.93 -30.36
N SER A 74 -57.76 32.80 -30.98
CA SER A 74 -58.28 32.63 -32.38
C SER A 74 -57.40 32.97 -33.63
N SER A 75 -57.54 32.36 -34.83
CA SER A 75 -58.32 31.19 -35.32
C SER A 75 -58.03 30.86 -36.81
N LEU A 76 -58.14 29.56 -37.20
CA LEU A 76 -58.46 29.01 -38.55
C LEU A 76 -57.49 29.31 -39.73
N SER A 77 -57.19 28.40 -40.67
CA SER A 77 -57.50 26.96 -40.88
C SER A 77 -56.25 26.29 -41.54
N ASP A 78 -56.19 25.14 -42.25
CA ASP A 78 -57.16 24.22 -42.86
C ASP A 78 -56.56 22.78 -43.04
N GLN A 79 -57.19 21.89 -43.84
CA GLN A 79 -56.82 20.45 -43.91
C GLN A 79 -56.49 19.90 -45.32
N LYS A 80 -55.57 18.92 -45.39
CA LYS A 80 -55.87 17.58 -45.96
C LYS A 80 -54.93 16.45 -45.47
N GLU A 81 -55.54 15.27 -45.35
CA GLU A 81 -55.13 13.88 -45.07
C GLU A 81 -53.71 13.45 -45.57
N THR A 82 -53.05 12.40 -45.05
CA THR A 82 -53.56 11.05 -44.71
C THR A 82 -52.87 10.26 -43.57
N VAL A 83 -53.69 9.52 -42.82
CA VAL A 83 -53.49 8.16 -42.23
C VAL A 83 -52.56 7.97 -41.01
N GLU A 84 -53.24 7.75 -39.87
CA GLU A 84 -53.04 6.73 -38.81
C GLU A 84 -51.63 6.31 -38.34
N GLN A 85 -51.38 6.51 -37.05
CA GLN A 85 -51.01 5.40 -36.17
C GLN A 85 -51.50 5.67 -34.73
N ASP A 86 -52.26 4.73 -34.15
CA ASP A 86 -52.82 4.86 -32.80
C ASP A 86 -51.78 4.73 -31.68
N ALA A 87 -52.01 5.45 -30.58
CA ALA A 87 -51.21 5.37 -29.37
C ALA A 87 -51.84 4.41 -28.34
N VAL A 88 -51.01 3.54 -27.76
CA VAL A 88 -51.33 2.86 -26.50
C VAL A 88 -50.25 3.19 -25.48
N ILE A 89 -50.69 3.72 -24.34
CA ILE A 89 -49.83 4.09 -23.21
C ILE A 89 -49.43 2.81 -22.48
N ASN A 90 -48.16 2.70 -22.07
CA ASN A 90 -47.82 1.88 -20.91
C ASN A 90 -46.69 2.53 -20.08
N GLU A 91 -46.59 2.13 -18.82
CA GLU A 91 -45.93 2.90 -17.77
C GLU A 91 -44.40 2.82 -17.82
N GLY A 92 -43.76 3.86 -17.30
CA GLY A 92 -42.29 3.98 -17.29
C GLY A 92 -41.64 3.06 -16.27
N SER A 93 -41.17 1.89 -16.72
CA SER A 93 -40.12 1.16 -15.99
C SER A 93 -38.78 1.86 -16.23
N SER A 94 -38.29 2.58 -15.23
CA SER A 94 -36.92 3.10 -15.23
C SER A 94 -35.92 1.98 -14.91
N ASP A 95 -35.78 1.03 -15.83
CA ASP A 95 -34.87 -0.11 -15.68
C ASP A 95 -33.41 0.39 -15.78
N SER A 96 -32.89 0.79 -14.62
CA SER A 96 -31.53 1.26 -14.48
C SER A 96 -30.58 0.12 -14.82
N LYS A 97 -29.74 0.32 -15.84
CA LYS A 97 -28.73 -0.66 -16.25
C LYS A 97 -27.89 -1.08 -15.04
N LYS A 98 -28.19 -2.25 -14.47
CA LYS A 98 -27.25 -2.95 -13.58
C LYS A 98 -25.96 -3.12 -14.36
N GLY A 99 -24.92 -2.41 -13.93
CA GLY A 99 -23.59 -2.57 -14.50
C GLY A 99 -23.20 -4.04 -14.42
N LYS A 100 -22.52 -4.55 -15.44
CA LYS A 100 -21.77 -5.80 -15.26
C LYS A 100 -20.75 -5.52 -14.16
N GLY A 101 -20.80 -6.29 -13.08
CA GLY A 101 -19.88 -6.13 -11.96
C GLY A 101 -18.43 -6.15 -12.45
N GLY A 102 -17.58 -5.36 -11.80
CA GLY A 102 -16.15 -5.42 -12.04
C GLY A 102 -15.59 -6.78 -11.63
N GLN A 103 -14.31 -7.00 -11.88
CA GLN A 103 -13.58 -8.09 -11.25
C GLN A 103 -12.38 -7.52 -10.49
N VAL A 104 -12.05 -8.17 -9.38
CA VAL A 104 -10.89 -7.88 -8.52
C VAL A 104 -10.15 -9.19 -8.29
N GLU A 105 -8.83 -9.17 -8.40
CA GLU A 105 -8.01 -10.34 -8.11
C GLU A 105 -7.74 -10.41 -6.60
N LEU A 106 -8.08 -11.55 -5.97
CA LEU A 106 -7.79 -11.81 -4.57
C LEU A 106 -6.72 -12.90 -4.47
N LEU A 107 -5.54 -12.51 -4.00
CA LEU A 107 -4.44 -13.40 -3.67
C LEU A 107 -4.29 -13.47 -2.14
N ILE A 108 -4.19 -14.68 -1.59
CA ILE A 108 -3.90 -14.91 -0.18
C ILE A 108 -2.74 -15.88 -0.08
N THR A 109 -1.68 -15.49 0.62
CA THR A 109 -0.46 -16.28 0.79
C THR A 109 -0.02 -16.34 2.26
N ARG A 110 1.06 -17.07 2.49
CA ARG A 110 1.82 -17.00 3.73
C ARG A 110 3.32 -17.11 3.49
N ASP A 111 4.05 -16.76 4.54
CA ASP A 111 5.50 -16.74 4.63
C ASP A 111 6.17 -15.89 3.52
N PHE A 112 5.78 -14.63 3.38
CA PHE A 112 6.28 -13.71 2.35
C PHE A 112 5.96 -14.16 0.92
N GLY A 113 4.75 -14.67 0.68
CA GLY A 113 4.31 -15.06 -0.67
C GLY A 113 4.90 -16.38 -1.18
N GLN A 114 5.56 -17.16 -0.32
CA GLN A 114 6.18 -18.43 -0.68
C GLN A 114 5.18 -19.61 -0.75
N GLN A 115 4.00 -19.48 -0.13
CA GLN A 115 2.93 -20.48 -0.22
C GLN A 115 1.60 -19.77 -0.52
N VAL A 116 0.93 -20.17 -1.59
CA VAL A 116 -0.42 -19.70 -1.93
C VAL A 116 -1.46 -20.48 -1.12
N ILE A 117 -2.41 -19.76 -0.52
CA ILE A 117 -3.55 -20.29 0.22
C ILE A 117 -4.83 -20.16 -0.63
N LEU A 118 -5.00 -19.02 -1.31
CA LEU A 118 -6.10 -18.75 -2.23
C LEU A 118 -5.58 -17.85 -3.37
N HIS A 119 -6.08 -18.06 -4.59
CA HIS A 119 -5.87 -17.14 -5.71
C HIS A 119 -7.11 -17.22 -6.60
N GLU A 120 -7.94 -16.17 -6.57
CA GLU A 120 -9.22 -16.15 -7.29
C GLU A 120 -9.52 -14.78 -7.90
N LEU A 121 -10.15 -14.79 -9.07
CA LEU A 121 -10.75 -13.60 -9.68
C LEU A 121 -12.20 -13.48 -9.22
N VAL A 122 -12.51 -12.41 -8.48
CA VAL A 122 -13.79 -12.24 -7.76
C VAL A 122 -14.64 -11.17 -8.44
N THR A 123 -15.94 -11.43 -8.63
CA THR A 123 -16.88 -10.40 -9.09
C THR A 123 -17.08 -9.36 -7.98
N LEU A 124 -16.86 -8.09 -8.31
CA LEU A 124 -16.98 -6.96 -7.41
C LEU A 124 -18.41 -6.41 -7.42
N ASP A 125 -19.09 -6.47 -6.28
CA ASP A 125 -20.34 -5.74 -6.05
C ASP A 125 -20.09 -4.25 -5.73
N SER A 126 -21.09 -3.42 -5.99
CA SER A 126 -20.98 -1.96 -5.89
C SER A 126 -20.71 -1.48 -4.45
N GLY A 127 -19.53 -0.92 -4.23
CA GLY A 127 -19.15 -0.30 -2.95
C GLY A 127 -18.50 -1.25 -1.94
N TRP A 128 -18.09 -2.45 -2.35
CA TRP A 128 -17.30 -3.35 -1.51
C TRP A 128 -15.97 -2.72 -1.05
N THR A 129 -15.63 -3.01 0.20
CA THR A 129 -14.32 -2.76 0.79
C THR A 129 -13.40 -3.97 0.62
N ILE A 130 -12.12 -3.81 0.97
CA ILE A 130 -11.17 -4.93 1.10
C ILE A 130 -11.69 -6.00 2.07
N MET A 131 -12.37 -5.59 3.14
CA MET A 131 -12.95 -6.49 4.13
C MET A 131 -14.15 -7.28 3.56
N ASP A 132 -15.01 -6.64 2.77
CA ASP A 132 -16.16 -7.31 2.13
C ASP A 132 -15.70 -8.38 1.14
N LEU A 133 -14.73 -8.03 0.28
CA LEU A 133 -14.07 -8.97 -0.65
C LEU A 133 -13.52 -10.19 0.08
N LEU A 134 -12.83 -9.97 1.21
CA LEU A 134 -12.22 -11.05 1.99
C LEU A 134 -13.27 -11.91 2.70
N GLN A 135 -14.31 -11.30 3.29
CA GLN A 135 -15.42 -12.01 3.94
C GLN A 135 -16.29 -12.79 2.95
N ALA A 136 -16.41 -12.33 1.69
CA ALA A 136 -17.08 -13.07 0.63
C ALA A 136 -16.35 -14.37 0.21
N LYS A 137 -15.12 -14.59 0.70
CA LYS A 137 -14.25 -15.72 0.30
C LYS A 137 -13.64 -16.52 1.44
N CYS A 138 -13.60 -16.00 2.67
CA CYS A 138 -12.88 -16.60 3.79
C CYS A 138 -13.66 -16.54 5.12
N ASP A 139 -13.36 -17.47 6.03
CA ASP A 139 -13.70 -17.35 7.46
C ASP A 139 -12.78 -16.30 8.09
N VAL A 140 -13.24 -15.05 8.09
CA VAL A 140 -12.53 -13.91 8.69
C VAL A 140 -13.02 -13.67 10.12
N LYS A 141 -12.08 -13.50 11.03
CA LYS A 141 -12.34 -13.01 12.39
C LYS A 141 -11.52 -11.76 12.63
N THR A 142 -12.03 -10.84 13.44
CA THR A 142 -11.44 -9.51 13.66
C THR A 142 -11.33 -9.18 15.14
N ARG A 143 -10.45 -8.24 15.51
CA ARG A 143 -10.35 -7.63 16.84
C ARG A 143 -10.71 -6.14 16.79
N TYR A 144 -10.77 -5.52 17.97
CA TYR A 144 -10.80 -4.06 18.18
C TYR A 144 -11.84 -3.29 17.33
N GLY A 145 -13.06 -3.83 17.21
CA GLY A 145 -14.15 -3.19 16.48
C GLY A 145 -14.22 -3.48 14.97
N GLY A 146 -13.31 -4.31 14.43
CA GLY A 146 -13.37 -4.79 13.04
C GLY A 146 -12.14 -4.44 12.21
N GLY A 147 -11.45 -3.34 12.53
CA GLY A 147 -10.33 -2.83 11.72
C GLY A 147 -9.05 -3.67 11.70
N PHE A 148 -8.94 -4.69 12.56
CA PHE A 148 -7.78 -5.59 12.63
C PHE A 148 -8.20 -7.04 12.45
N ILE A 149 -7.49 -7.78 11.59
CA ILE A 149 -7.67 -9.23 11.42
C ILE A 149 -7.21 -9.96 12.69
N ASP A 150 -7.99 -10.96 13.12
CA ASP A 150 -7.61 -11.97 14.11
C ASP A 150 -7.16 -13.27 13.42
N SER A 151 -7.89 -13.67 12.37
CA SER A 151 -7.56 -14.83 11.55
C SER A 151 -8.26 -14.79 10.19
N ILE A 152 -7.62 -15.37 9.18
CA ILE A 152 -8.26 -15.74 7.90
C ILE A 152 -8.17 -17.26 7.78
N ASN A 153 -9.30 -17.94 7.53
CA ASN A 153 -9.39 -19.40 7.39
C ASN A 153 -8.70 -20.15 8.55
N GLN A 154 -8.99 -19.72 9.78
CA GLN A 154 -8.42 -20.23 11.04
C GLN A 154 -6.92 -19.95 11.30
N LEU A 155 -6.14 -19.48 10.32
CA LEU A 155 -4.75 -19.08 10.51
C LEU A 155 -4.71 -17.72 11.22
N LYS A 156 -4.29 -17.73 12.49
CA LYS A 156 -4.54 -16.67 13.48
C LYS A 156 -3.29 -15.87 13.85
N SER A 157 -3.42 -14.55 13.92
CA SER A 157 -2.38 -13.61 14.33
C SER A 157 -1.84 -13.91 15.74
N SER A 158 -0.53 -14.07 15.82
CA SER A 158 0.24 -14.57 16.96
C SER A 158 1.16 -13.50 17.54
N THR A 159 1.18 -13.37 18.87
CA THR A 159 2.13 -12.49 19.58
C THR A 159 3.47 -13.18 19.90
N GLY A 160 3.71 -14.40 19.38
CA GLY A 160 4.93 -15.19 19.57
C GLY A 160 5.12 -15.78 20.99
N GLY A 161 4.67 -15.09 22.02
CA GLY A 161 4.86 -15.48 23.42
C GLY A 161 6.34 -15.41 23.83
N LEU A 162 6.78 -16.32 24.70
CA LEU A 162 8.13 -16.28 25.28
C LEU A 162 9.26 -16.77 24.34
N LYS A 163 8.93 -17.37 23.19
CA LYS A 163 9.90 -18.05 22.30
C LYS A 163 9.55 -18.08 20.81
N GLY A 164 8.29 -17.83 20.43
CA GLY A 164 7.87 -17.76 19.04
C GLY A 164 7.98 -16.34 18.49
N GLU A 165 7.81 -16.21 17.19
CA GLU A 165 7.83 -14.93 16.49
C GLU A 165 6.45 -14.28 16.47
N MET A 166 6.40 -12.95 16.44
CA MET A 166 5.15 -12.23 16.18
C MET A 166 4.79 -12.42 14.71
N GLN A 167 3.56 -12.86 14.42
CA GLN A 167 3.08 -13.16 13.08
C GLN A 167 1.69 -12.56 12.90
N ASP A 168 1.42 -11.89 11.79
CA ASP A 168 0.15 -11.22 11.55
C ASP A 168 -0.18 -11.18 10.05
N TRP A 169 -1.38 -10.68 9.74
CA TRP A 169 -1.89 -10.52 8.39
C TRP A 169 -1.66 -9.10 7.87
N PHE A 170 -0.89 -8.98 6.79
CA PHE A 170 -0.65 -7.73 6.07
C PHE A 170 -1.34 -7.77 4.71
N TYR A 171 -1.67 -6.60 4.16
CA TYR A 171 -2.31 -6.53 2.85
C TYR A 171 -1.78 -5.39 1.97
N TYR A 172 -1.94 -5.60 0.67
CA TYR A 172 -1.49 -4.72 -0.40
C TYR A 172 -2.63 -4.55 -1.40
N VAL A 173 -2.75 -3.36 -1.97
CA VAL A 173 -3.57 -3.11 -3.16
C VAL A 173 -2.65 -2.62 -4.26
N ASN A 174 -2.65 -3.32 -5.38
CA ASN A 174 -1.77 -3.04 -6.53
C ASN A 174 -0.29 -2.89 -6.11
N GLY A 175 0.18 -3.75 -5.20
CA GLY A 175 1.56 -3.76 -4.70
C GLY A 175 1.94 -2.66 -3.72
N ILE A 176 0.99 -1.81 -3.27
CA ILE A 176 1.21 -0.75 -2.27
C ILE A 176 0.55 -1.15 -0.95
N CYS A 177 1.26 -0.99 0.16
CA CYS A 177 0.77 -1.26 1.51
C CYS A 177 -0.04 -0.06 2.02
N PRO A 178 -1.35 -0.18 2.30
CA PRO A 178 -2.17 0.99 2.63
C PRO A 178 -1.89 1.65 3.97
N ASP A 179 -2.24 2.93 4.05
CA ASP A 179 -2.24 3.78 5.25
C ASP A 179 -3.56 3.72 6.04
N VAL A 180 -4.58 3.05 5.49
CA VAL A 180 -5.93 2.90 6.04
C VAL A 180 -6.25 1.44 6.43
N GLY A 181 -7.37 1.22 7.11
CA GLY A 181 -7.86 -0.13 7.41
C GLY A 181 -8.61 -0.77 6.24
N GLY A 182 -8.72 -2.09 6.26
CA GLY A 182 -9.46 -2.84 5.22
C GLY A 182 -10.98 -2.56 5.17
N LEU A 183 -11.53 -1.85 6.17
CA LEU A 183 -12.90 -1.35 6.19
C LEU A 183 -13.05 0.03 5.51
N ASP A 184 -11.95 0.78 5.36
CA ASP A 184 -11.96 2.17 4.89
C ASP A 184 -11.53 2.27 3.40
N TYR A 185 -10.92 1.21 2.86
CA TYR A 185 -10.50 1.13 1.46
C TYR A 185 -11.62 0.59 0.58
N SER A 186 -12.21 1.45 -0.25
CA SER A 186 -13.20 1.08 -1.28
C SER A 186 -12.52 0.55 -2.54
N LEU A 187 -13.00 -0.55 -3.10
CA LEU A 187 -12.37 -1.23 -4.24
C LEU A 187 -12.79 -0.69 -5.61
N GLY A 188 -11.81 -0.62 -6.51
CA GLY A 188 -11.99 -0.41 -7.94
C GLY A 188 -12.03 -1.73 -8.72
N ALA A 189 -12.66 -1.71 -9.91
CA ALA A 189 -12.60 -2.82 -10.84
C ALA A 189 -11.22 -2.88 -11.53
N GLY A 190 -10.61 -4.06 -11.60
CA GLY A 190 -9.27 -4.28 -12.13
C GLY A 190 -8.16 -4.32 -11.06
N GLU A 191 -8.44 -3.91 -9.83
CA GLU A 191 -7.43 -3.92 -8.76
C GLU A 191 -7.07 -5.36 -8.32
N MET A 192 -5.83 -5.54 -7.85
CA MET A 192 -5.34 -6.75 -7.21
C MET A 192 -5.16 -6.51 -5.71
N VAL A 193 -5.82 -7.34 -4.90
CA VAL A 193 -5.72 -7.37 -3.45
C VAL A 193 -4.90 -8.57 -3.03
N TRP A 194 -3.78 -8.33 -2.38
CA TRP A 194 -2.91 -9.40 -1.88
C TRP A 194 -2.83 -9.35 -0.35
N TRP A 195 -3.24 -10.44 0.31
CA TRP A 195 -3.03 -10.69 1.75
C TRP A 195 -1.88 -11.69 1.97
N ASP A 196 -1.01 -11.45 2.93
CA ASP A 196 0.06 -12.38 3.31
C ASP A 196 0.24 -12.47 4.84
N TYR A 197 0.29 -13.71 5.34
CA TYR A 197 0.57 -14.01 6.74
C TYR A 197 2.06 -14.31 6.96
N HIS A 198 2.77 -13.48 7.73
CA HIS A 198 4.22 -13.66 7.93
C HIS A 198 4.73 -13.15 9.30
N PRO A 199 5.95 -13.57 9.70
CA PRO A 199 6.66 -13.03 10.86
C PRO A 199 7.08 -11.58 10.69
N TRP A 200 6.86 -10.72 11.68
CA TRP A 200 7.18 -9.29 11.61
C TRP A 200 7.88 -8.76 12.85
N GLN A 201 8.50 -7.59 12.74
CA GLN A 201 9.13 -6.87 13.84
C GLN A 201 8.72 -5.39 13.85
N ALA A 202 8.54 -4.80 15.04
CA ALA A 202 8.24 -3.37 15.15
C ALA A 202 9.38 -2.53 14.55
N GLY A 203 9.05 -1.74 13.52
CA GLY A 203 9.99 -0.87 12.80
C GLY A 203 10.50 -1.41 11.45
N SER A 204 10.18 -2.65 11.09
CA SER A 204 10.24 -3.09 9.69
C SER A 204 8.89 -2.78 9.01
N SER A 205 8.92 -2.26 7.79
CA SER A 205 7.72 -2.04 6.97
C SER A 205 8.05 -2.29 5.51
N ASN A 206 7.21 -3.07 4.84
CA ASN A 206 7.26 -3.31 3.41
C ASN A 206 6.19 -2.40 2.80
N SER A 207 6.54 -1.15 2.48
CA SER A 207 5.60 -0.12 2.04
C SER A 207 5.12 -0.30 0.59
N ALA A 208 5.93 -0.95 -0.24
CA ALA A 208 5.52 -1.53 -1.51
C ALA A 208 6.19 -2.91 -1.71
N VAL A 209 5.65 -3.70 -2.63
CA VAL A 209 6.07 -5.07 -2.95
C VAL A 209 5.97 -5.32 -4.45
N ILE A 210 6.79 -6.23 -4.98
CA ILE A 210 6.76 -6.54 -6.42
C ILE A 210 5.60 -7.45 -6.82
N GLY A 211 4.90 -8.02 -5.83
CA GLY A 211 3.96 -9.14 -5.96
C GLY A 211 2.67 -8.88 -6.76
N SER A 212 2.46 -7.64 -7.18
CA SER A 212 1.31 -7.21 -7.99
C SER A 212 1.74 -6.56 -9.30
N TYR A 213 2.87 -6.96 -9.89
CA TYR A 213 3.24 -6.54 -11.25
C TYR A 213 2.15 -6.97 -12.26
N PRO A 214 1.66 -6.09 -13.16
CA PRO A 214 2.05 -4.70 -13.42
C PRO A 214 1.15 -3.63 -12.75
N GLU A 215 0.24 -4.01 -11.85
CA GLU A 215 -0.83 -3.15 -11.32
C GLU A 215 -0.44 -1.78 -10.73
N PRO A 216 0.67 -1.57 -10.00
CA PRO A 216 1.03 -0.22 -9.55
C PRO A 216 1.31 0.73 -10.73
N PHE A 217 1.60 0.20 -11.92
CA PHE A 217 1.79 0.94 -13.16
C PHE A 217 0.50 1.00 -14.00
N LEU A 218 -0.31 -0.08 -13.99
CA LEU A 218 -1.51 -0.24 -14.80
C LEU A 218 -2.76 0.40 -14.16
N SER A 219 -3.22 -0.15 -13.04
CA SER A 219 -4.41 0.31 -12.31
C SER A 219 -4.09 1.42 -11.29
N GLY A 220 -2.82 1.60 -10.91
CA GLY A 220 -2.40 2.64 -9.98
C GLY A 220 -2.84 2.34 -8.55
N TYR A 221 -3.38 3.31 -7.82
CA TYR A 221 -3.81 3.14 -6.43
C TYR A 221 -4.97 4.07 -6.07
N GLN A 222 -5.98 3.56 -5.34
CA GLN A 222 -7.20 4.30 -4.97
C GLN A 222 -7.89 4.91 -6.20
N GLY A 223 -7.97 4.16 -7.31
CA GLY A 223 -8.50 4.61 -8.59
C GLY A 223 -7.65 5.68 -9.33
N GLY A 224 -6.47 6.03 -8.82
CA GLY A 224 -5.57 7.02 -9.39
C GLY A 224 -4.39 6.40 -10.15
N VAL A 225 -4.49 6.33 -11.48
CA VAL A 225 -3.35 6.01 -12.37
C VAL A 225 -2.42 7.22 -12.49
N ARG A 226 -1.10 7.00 -12.49
CA ARG A 226 -0.08 8.05 -12.59
C ARG A 226 0.95 7.72 -13.67
N PRO A 227 1.56 8.72 -14.36
CA PRO A 227 2.55 8.46 -15.39
C PRO A 227 3.78 7.71 -14.85
N THR A 228 4.04 6.53 -15.40
CA THR A 228 5.16 5.67 -15.00
C THR A 228 6.47 6.22 -15.57
N THR A 229 7.50 6.27 -14.71
CA THR A 229 8.84 6.75 -15.08
C THR A 229 9.84 5.59 -15.03
N ILE A 230 10.45 5.25 -16.16
CA ILE A 230 11.64 4.38 -16.18
C ILE A 230 12.87 5.29 -16.17
N VAL A 231 13.80 5.02 -15.27
CA VAL A 231 15.00 5.83 -15.00
C VAL A 231 16.23 4.95 -15.09
N CYS A 232 17.15 5.25 -16.01
CA CYS A 232 18.34 4.41 -16.23
C CYS A 232 19.55 5.19 -16.76
N PRO A 233 20.78 4.67 -16.61
CA PRO A 233 21.97 5.20 -17.29
C PRO A 233 21.75 5.36 -18.81
N ALA A 234 22.44 6.32 -19.42
CA ALA A 234 22.29 6.64 -20.84
C ALA A 234 22.66 5.46 -21.75
N GLU A 235 23.60 4.64 -21.28
CA GLU A 235 24.17 3.45 -21.90
C GLU A 235 23.18 2.27 -22.00
N ILE A 236 22.05 2.34 -21.28
CA ILE A 236 21.05 1.26 -21.22
C ILE A 236 19.62 1.73 -21.54
N MET A 237 19.47 2.92 -22.14
CA MET A 237 18.16 3.47 -22.55
C MET A 237 17.35 2.51 -23.43
N GLU A 238 17.99 1.66 -24.24
CA GLU A 238 17.32 0.60 -25.01
C GLU A 238 16.70 -0.48 -24.12
N SER A 239 17.38 -0.90 -23.05
CA SER A 239 16.83 -1.83 -22.04
C SER A 239 15.66 -1.19 -21.27
N GLY A 240 15.71 0.11 -21.01
CA GLY A 240 14.58 0.87 -20.47
C GLY A 240 13.39 0.96 -21.44
N GLN A 241 13.65 1.14 -22.73
CA GLN A 241 12.62 1.18 -23.78
C GLN A 241 11.95 -0.20 -23.97
N ARG A 242 12.71 -1.30 -23.92
CA ARG A 242 12.16 -2.68 -23.93
C ARG A 242 11.14 -2.90 -22.81
N LEU A 243 11.44 -2.44 -21.59
CA LEU A 243 10.49 -2.52 -20.48
C LEU A 243 9.29 -1.58 -20.67
N ALA A 244 9.49 -0.37 -21.21
CA ALA A 244 8.39 0.54 -21.53
C ALA A 244 7.42 -0.04 -22.56
N GLU A 245 7.92 -0.79 -23.54
CA GLU A 245 7.11 -1.48 -24.55
C GLU A 245 6.38 -2.71 -23.97
N SER A 246 7.02 -3.47 -23.07
CA SER A 246 6.35 -4.55 -22.34
C SER A 246 5.19 -4.02 -21.46
N LEU A 247 5.42 -2.94 -20.69
CA LEU A 247 4.38 -2.32 -19.86
C LEU A 247 3.23 -1.76 -20.71
N LYS A 248 3.53 -1.10 -21.85
CA LYS A 248 2.49 -0.63 -22.79
C LYS A 248 1.70 -1.79 -23.42
N THR A 249 2.35 -2.93 -23.69
CA THR A 249 1.69 -4.14 -24.18
C THR A 249 0.76 -4.76 -23.13
N GLN A 250 1.10 -4.62 -21.85
CA GLN A 250 0.24 -4.96 -20.70
C GLN A 250 -0.85 -3.90 -20.41
N GLY A 251 -0.93 -2.83 -21.19
CA GLY A 251 -1.98 -1.80 -21.10
C GLY A 251 -1.60 -0.52 -20.35
N VAL A 252 -0.37 -0.39 -19.82
CA VAL A 252 0.05 0.82 -19.10
C VAL A 252 0.05 2.03 -20.04
N SER A 253 -0.83 2.99 -19.75
CA SER A 253 -1.17 4.11 -20.64
C SER A 253 -0.01 5.09 -20.86
N GLU A 254 0.69 5.49 -19.79
CA GLU A 254 1.78 6.46 -19.83
C GLU A 254 3.06 5.88 -19.23
N VAL A 255 4.02 5.55 -20.11
CA VAL A 255 5.40 5.21 -19.72
C VAL A 255 6.39 6.07 -20.47
N LYS A 256 7.23 6.81 -19.73
CA LYS A 256 8.38 7.57 -20.24
C LYS A 256 9.69 6.93 -19.76
N VAL A 257 10.70 6.88 -20.62
CA VAL A 257 12.08 6.50 -20.26
C VAL A 257 12.92 7.77 -20.16
N VAL A 258 13.69 7.93 -19.08
CA VAL A 258 14.55 9.10 -18.85
C VAL A 258 15.92 8.69 -18.30
N GLU A 259 16.91 9.52 -18.61
CA GLU A 259 18.29 9.39 -18.12
C GLU A 259 18.37 9.57 -16.59
N LEU A 260 19.16 8.71 -15.94
CA LEU A 260 19.35 8.66 -14.48
C LEU A 260 19.95 9.94 -13.93
N LYS A 261 19.14 10.71 -13.18
CA LYS A 261 19.54 11.97 -12.56
C LYS A 261 18.92 12.11 -11.17
N GLU A 262 19.72 12.55 -10.20
CA GLU A 262 19.34 12.82 -8.79
C GLU A 262 17.99 13.56 -8.66
N ALA A 263 17.79 14.59 -9.49
CA ALA A 263 16.59 15.42 -9.48
C ALA A 263 15.29 14.70 -9.88
N VAL A 264 15.37 13.54 -10.55
CA VAL A 264 14.22 12.71 -10.93
C VAL A 264 13.76 11.88 -9.74
N LEU A 265 14.69 11.23 -9.03
CA LEU A 265 14.36 10.34 -7.91
C LEU A 265 13.85 11.10 -6.68
N ASN A 266 14.37 12.31 -6.45
CA ASN A 266 13.91 13.20 -5.38
C ASN A 266 12.57 13.92 -5.68
N LYS A 267 12.03 13.77 -6.90
CA LYS A 267 10.79 14.45 -7.34
C LYS A 267 9.89 13.54 -8.17
N ARG A 268 9.72 12.29 -7.72
CA ARG A 268 8.74 11.35 -8.30
C ARG A 268 7.34 11.96 -8.27
N ASN A 269 6.62 11.86 -9.39
CA ASN A 269 5.22 12.26 -9.51
C ASN A 269 4.26 11.09 -9.81
N GLY A 270 4.83 9.89 -9.93
CA GLY A 270 4.17 8.60 -10.14
C GLY A 270 5.15 7.45 -9.90
N PRO A 271 4.71 6.20 -10.11
CA PRO A 271 5.53 4.99 -10.04
C PRO A 271 6.85 5.15 -10.82
N THR A 272 7.96 4.70 -10.24
CA THR A 272 9.29 4.89 -10.81
C THR A 272 10.11 3.61 -10.78
N LEU A 273 10.53 3.12 -11.94
CA LEU A 273 11.41 1.96 -12.12
C LEU A 273 12.84 2.46 -12.35
N VAL A 274 13.74 2.18 -11.42
CA VAL A 274 15.18 2.42 -11.57
C VAL A 274 15.83 1.16 -12.12
N LEU A 275 16.49 1.28 -13.27
CA LEU A 275 17.15 0.17 -13.96
C LEU A 275 18.65 0.39 -14.03
N GLY A 276 19.44 -0.66 -13.80
CA GLY A 276 20.85 -0.71 -14.22
C GLY A 276 21.78 -1.53 -13.34
N GLU A 277 23.04 -1.59 -13.75
CA GLU A 277 24.12 -2.22 -12.98
C GLU A 277 24.46 -1.38 -11.77
N TRP A 278 24.63 -1.97 -10.58
CA TRP A 278 24.79 -1.20 -9.34
C TRP A 278 25.98 -0.23 -9.36
N GLU A 279 27.09 -0.60 -9.99
CA GLU A 279 28.26 0.26 -10.23
C GLU A 279 27.94 1.55 -11.02
N SER A 280 26.86 1.54 -11.82
CA SER A 280 26.33 2.73 -12.52
C SER A 280 25.24 3.47 -11.73
N LEU A 281 24.72 2.89 -10.64
CA LEU A 281 23.65 3.45 -9.81
C LEU A 281 24.18 4.11 -8.53
N GLU A 282 25.26 3.59 -7.94
CA GLU A 282 25.74 3.99 -6.61
C GLU A 282 26.33 5.41 -6.51
N GLY A 283 26.61 6.04 -7.65
CA GLY A 283 26.98 7.45 -7.74
C GLY A 283 25.82 8.44 -7.54
N ILE A 284 24.58 7.96 -7.46
CA ILE A 284 23.37 8.76 -7.17
C ILE A 284 23.11 8.70 -5.67
N GLU A 285 23.08 9.85 -5.00
CA GLU A 285 23.05 9.92 -3.54
C GLU A 285 21.75 9.34 -2.98
N TYR A 286 20.59 9.62 -3.62
CA TYR A 286 19.32 8.97 -3.28
C TYR A 286 19.40 7.42 -3.28
N LEU A 287 20.08 6.82 -4.27
CA LEU A 287 20.20 5.36 -4.36
C LEU A 287 21.20 4.82 -3.33
N LYS A 288 22.26 5.56 -3.06
CA LYS A 288 23.24 5.27 -2.02
C LYS A 288 22.63 5.34 -0.60
N GLU A 289 21.80 6.33 -0.31
CA GLU A 289 21.01 6.40 0.93
C GLU A 289 19.97 5.26 1.03
N LEU A 290 19.28 4.94 -0.08
CA LEU A 290 18.36 3.80 -0.15
C LEU A 290 19.07 2.47 0.15
N ASN A 291 20.27 2.27 -0.39
CA ASN A 291 21.09 1.08 -0.14
C ASN A 291 21.68 1.05 1.27
N GLN A 292 22.02 2.19 1.87
CA GLN A 292 22.44 2.28 3.27
C GLN A 292 21.29 2.06 4.27
N SER A 293 20.04 2.31 3.86
CA SER A 293 18.84 2.11 4.68
C SER A 293 18.20 0.72 4.53
N TYR A 294 18.92 -0.25 3.96
CA TYR A 294 18.48 -1.61 3.62
C TYR A 294 17.73 -2.40 4.72
N GLN A 295 18.04 -2.16 5.99
CA GLN A 295 17.32 -2.79 7.12
C GLN A 295 15.89 -2.24 7.34
N ARG A 296 15.47 -1.21 6.60
CA ARG A 296 14.19 -0.48 6.77
C ARG A 296 13.46 -0.17 5.47
N ASN A 297 14.10 -0.29 4.32
CA ASN A 297 13.51 0.07 3.02
C ASN A 297 12.52 -0.98 2.45
N GLY A 298 12.43 -2.16 3.07
CA GLY A 298 11.54 -3.26 2.66
C GLY A 298 12.05 -4.16 1.52
N MET A 299 13.19 -3.83 0.89
CA MET A 299 13.70 -4.58 -0.27
C MET A 299 14.36 -5.93 0.10
N SER A 300 14.79 -6.10 1.35
CA SER A 300 15.43 -7.34 1.86
C SER A 300 16.68 -7.79 1.08
N PHE A 301 17.36 -6.87 0.40
CA PHE A 301 18.72 -7.01 -0.11
C PHE A 301 19.47 -5.68 0.00
N HIS A 302 20.80 -5.72 -0.11
CA HIS A 302 21.62 -4.55 -0.45
C HIS A 302 22.86 -4.94 -1.23
N PHE A 303 23.49 -3.94 -1.84
CA PHE A 303 24.78 -4.06 -2.48
C PHE A 303 25.90 -3.69 -1.51
N GLN A 304 26.98 -4.47 -1.53
CA GLN A 304 28.24 -4.18 -0.83
C GLN A 304 29.37 -4.96 -1.51
N ASP A 305 30.54 -4.33 -1.70
CA ASP A 305 31.77 -4.98 -2.19
C ASP A 305 31.59 -5.79 -3.50
N ARG A 306 30.77 -5.24 -4.41
CA ARG A 306 30.27 -5.87 -5.67
C ARG A 306 29.41 -7.13 -5.51
N GLN A 307 29.08 -7.52 -4.27
CA GLN A 307 28.14 -8.60 -3.95
C GLN A 307 26.72 -8.06 -3.72
N ILE A 308 25.73 -8.94 -3.86
CA ILE A 308 24.36 -8.70 -3.38
C ILE A 308 24.18 -9.49 -2.08
N GLN A 309 24.02 -8.78 -0.96
CA GLN A 309 23.77 -9.38 0.34
C GLN A 309 22.25 -9.48 0.57
N LEU A 310 21.78 -10.69 0.86
CA LEU A 310 20.37 -11.04 1.03
C LEU A 310 20.00 -11.08 2.51
N LEU A 311 18.84 -10.48 2.82
CA LEU A 311 18.37 -10.34 4.20
C LEU A 311 17.26 -11.32 4.52
N ASN A 312 17.22 -11.71 5.80
CA ASN A 312 16.03 -12.28 6.41
C ASN A 312 15.11 -11.18 6.98
N PHE A 313 13.92 -11.56 7.45
CA PHE A 313 12.89 -10.58 7.86
C PHE A 313 13.28 -9.74 9.10
N GLN A 314 14.21 -10.20 9.94
CA GLN A 314 14.73 -9.39 11.06
C GLN A 314 15.84 -8.41 10.64
N GLY A 315 16.00 -8.15 9.34
CA GLY A 315 16.94 -7.16 8.82
C GLY A 315 18.41 -7.64 8.82
N LYS A 316 18.67 -8.95 8.92
CA LYS A 316 20.03 -9.50 9.00
C LYS A 316 20.43 -10.12 7.67
N VAL A 317 21.66 -9.85 7.24
CA VAL A 317 22.30 -10.58 6.14
C VAL A 317 22.46 -12.04 6.54
N VAL A 318 22.01 -12.95 5.66
CA VAL A 318 22.10 -14.41 5.86
C VAL A 318 22.75 -15.14 4.67
N GLU A 319 22.87 -14.49 3.52
CA GLU A 319 23.52 -15.03 2.32
C GLU A 319 24.13 -13.88 1.50
N SER A 320 25.26 -14.11 0.85
CA SER A 320 25.83 -13.20 -0.16
C SER A 320 25.84 -13.90 -1.52
N LEU A 321 25.37 -13.21 -2.55
CA LEU A 321 25.50 -13.64 -3.94
C LEU A 321 26.79 -13.05 -4.54
N GLU A 322 27.66 -13.93 -5.01
CA GLU A 322 28.91 -13.60 -5.69
C GLU A 322 28.78 -13.82 -7.21
N GLY A 323 29.54 -13.05 -8.01
CA GLY A 323 29.44 -13.07 -9.47
C GLY A 323 28.16 -12.41 -9.99
N SER A 324 27.69 -12.83 -11.16
CA SER A 324 26.53 -12.25 -11.84
C SER A 324 25.22 -12.62 -11.13
N ALA A 325 24.60 -11.65 -10.47
CA ALA A 325 23.33 -11.79 -9.79
C ALA A 325 22.47 -10.54 -9.97
N GLY A 326 21.16 -10.74 -10.13
CA GLY A 326 20.14 -9.71 -10.29
C GLY A 326 19.22 -9.61 -9.10
N VAL A 327 18.51 -8.49 -8.97
CA VAL A 327 17.48 -8.24 -7.96
C VAL A 327 16.34 -7.42 -8.54
N ILE A 328 15.13 -7.71 -8.05
CA ILE A 328 13.92 -6.92 -8.28
C ILE A 328 13.33 -6.62 -6.90
N GLY A 329 13.22 -5.35 -6.53
CA GLY A 329 12.59 -4.96 -5.27
C GLY A 329 11.79 -3.67 -5.38
N ALA A 330 10.90 -3.46 -4.41
CA ALA A 330 10.04 -2.28 -4.34
C ALA A 330 10.12 -1.61 -2.96
N THR A 331 9.87 -0.30 -2.95
CA THR A 331 9.73 0.51 -1.73
C THR A 331 8.84 1.72 -1.99
N ALA A 332 8.24 2.28 -0.95
CA ALA A 332 7.51 3.54 -1.00
C ALA A 332 7.89 4.41 0.21
N SER A 333 7.81 5.73 0.09
CA SER A 333 8.34 6.64 1.13
C SER A 333 7.48 6.68 2.41
N VAL A 334 6.21 6.30 2.31
CA VAL A 334 5.27 6.06 3.42
C VAL A 334 4.29 4.94 3.02
N LEU A 335 3.46 4.48 3.96
CA LEU A 335 2.27 3.68 3.60
C LEU A 335 1.31 4.51 2.74
N GLY A 336 0.59 3.86 1.82
CA GLY A 336 -0.34 4.52 0.90
C GLY A 336 0.30 5.43 -0.17
N ASP A 337 1.64 5.47 -0.28
CA ASP A 337 2.35 6.29 -1.28
C ASP A 337 2.11 5.76 -2.71
N PRO A 338 1.40 6.51 -3.58
CA PRO A 338 1.08 6.10 -4.95
C PRO A 338 2.25 6.34 -5.94
N CYS A 339 3.44 6.67 -5.45
CA CYS A 339 4.66 6.87 -6.23
C CYS A 339 5.78 5.89 -5.83
N PRO A 340 5.52 4.56 -5.77
CA PRO A 340 6.51 3.58 -5.34
C PRO A 340 7.74 3.59 -6.26
N LEU A 341 8.90 3.36 -5.66
CA LEU A 341 10.16 3.16 -6.37
C LEU A 341 10.46 1.66 -6.43
N TRP A 342 10.65 1.17 -7.65
CA TRP A 342 11.13 -0.16 -7.95
C TRP A 342 12.60 -0.08 -8.36
N LEU A 343 13.40 -1.06 -7.94
CA LEU A 343 14.80 -1.20 -8.29
C LEU A 343 15.00 -2.54 -8.99
N VAL A 344 15.39 -2.48 -10.27
CA VAL A 344 15.72 -3.63 -11.11
C VAL A 344 17.21 -3.53 -11.42
N SER A 345 18.03 -4.30 -10.70
CA SER A 345 19.47 -4.07 -10.63
C SER A 345 20.26 -5.38 -10.63
N GLY A 346 21.58 -5.28 -10.76
CA GLY A 346 22.48 -6.42 -10.64
C GLY A 346 23.90 -6.02 -10.24
N SER A 347 24.67 -7.01 -9.78
CA SER A 347 26.12 -6.88 -9.48
C SER A 347 26.97 -6.58 -10.73
N ASP A 348 26.46 -6.96 -11.90
CA ASP A 348 26.99 -6.70 -13.24
C ASP A 348 25.85 -6.70 -14.29
N ARG A 349 26.19 -6.45 -15.56
CA ARG A 349 25.24 -6.44 -16.68
C ARG A 349 24.46 -7.74 -16.85
N SER A 350 25.09 -8.88 -16.60
CA SER A 350 24.45 -10.18 -16.71
C SER A 350 23.39 -10.35 -15.62
N GLY A 351 23.69 -9.94 -14.39
CA GLY A 351 22.73 -9.88 -13.29
C GLY A 351 21.56 -8.93 -13.56
N PHE A 352 21.84 -7.72 -14.06
CA PHE A 352 20.80 -6.75 -14.40
C PHE A 352 19.86 -7.25 -15.51
N GLU A 353 20.39 -7.77 -16.64
CA GLU A 353 19.54 -8.28 -17.73
C GLU A 353 18.77 -9.54 -17.29
N GLN A 354 19.30 -10.40 -16.40
CA GLN A 354 18.52 -11.50 -15.80
C GLN A 354 17.27 -10.99 -15.05
N ALA A 355 17.41 -9.94 -14.24
CA ALA A 355 16.29 -9.34 -13.51
C ALA A 355 15.29 -8.64 -14.45
N LEU A 356 15.79 -7.94 -15.47
CA LEU A 356 14.98 -7.27 -16.49
C LEU A 356 14.16 -8.25 -17.35
N GLU A 357 14.79 -9.33 -17.81
CA GLU A 357 14.15 -10.32 -18.68
C GLU A 357 13.02 -11.06 -17.95
N LEU A 358 13.16 -11.33 -16.65
CA LEU A 358 12.09 -11.91 -15.83
C LEU A 358 10.82 -11.03 -15.85
N MET A 359 10.97 -9.71 -15.75
CA MET A 359 9.85 -8.76 -15.80
C MET A 359 9.23 -8.59 -17.21
N ILE A 360 9.92 -9.03 -18.26
CA ILE A 360 9.49 -8.85 -19.65
C ILE A 360 8.90 -10.14 -20.23
N LYS A 361 9.47 -11.32 -19.91
CA LYS A 361 9.11 -12.62 -20.50
C LYS A 361 8.25 -13.48 -19.56
N ASP A 362 8.63 -13.52 -18.29
CA ASP A 362 8.09 -14.46 -17.31
C ASP A 362 7.49 -13.73 -16.07
N PRO A 363 6.68 -12.66 -16.24
CA PRO A 363 6.27 -11.78 -15.14
C PRO A 363 5.42 -12.46 -14.06
N GLY A 364 4.84 -13.64 -14.36
CA GLY A 364 4.11 -14.44 -13.37
C GLY A 364 4.99 -14.96 -12.21
N ASP A 365 6.31 -15.05 -12.39
CA ASP A 365 7.22 -15.41 -11.30
C ASP A 365 7.32 -14.32 -10.22
N LEU A 366 6.91 -13.08 -10.52
CA LEU A 366 6.78 -12.01 -9.52
C LEU A 366 5.51 -12.15 -8.68
N THR A 367 4.45 -12.83 -9.16
CA THR A 367 3.12 -12.81 -8.53
C THR A 367 3.18 -13.29 -7.07
N GLY A 368 2.71 -12.45 -6.15
CA GLY A 368 2.79 -12.70 -4.71
C GLY A 368 4.22 -12.91 -4.21
N LYS A 369 5.15 -12.00 -4.52
CA LYS A 369 6.51 -11.97 -3.99
C LYS A 369 6.81 -10.58 -3.43
N TYR A 370 7.53 -10.50 -2.32
CA TYR A 370 7.90 -9.21 -1.73
C TYR A 370 8.98 -8.56 -2.58
N ASN A 371 10.12 -9.24 -2.69
CA ASN A 371 11.23 -8.93 -3.58
C ASN A 371 11.86 -10.25 -4.07
N LEU A 372 12.69 -10.19 -5.11
CA LEU A 372 13.40 -11.35 -5.68
C LEU A 372 14.89 -11.07 -5.85
N ALA A 373 15.69 -12.13 -5.72
CA ALA A 373 17.06 -12.19 -6.26
C ALA A 373 17.19 -13.33 -7.27
N ILE A 374 18.02 -13.14 -8.29
CA ILE A 374 18.25 -14.07 -9.39
C ILE A 374 19.75 -14.34 -9.49
N SER A 375 20.17 -15.61 -9.61
CA SER A 375 21.57 -15.95 -9.90
C SER A 375 21.64 -17.22 -10.73
N GLY A 376 21.92 -17.04 -12.04
CA GLY A 376 21.71 -18.09 -13.03
C GLY A 376 20.23 -18.50 -13.09
N GLU A 377 19.98 -19.79 -13.25
CA GLU A 377 18.62 -20.38 -13.29
C GLU A 377 17.88 -20.35 -11.93
N LYS A 378 18.44 -19.74 -10.88
CA LYS A 378 17.86 -19.74 -9.52
C LYS A 378 17.24 -18.40 -9.17
N ILE A 379 15.91 -18.39 -9.05
CA ILE A 379 15.14 -17.33 -8.41
C ILE A 379 15.05 -17.63 -6.90
N LYS A 380 15.30 -16.61 -6.07
CA LYS A 380 15.18 -16.64 -4.61
C LYS A 380 14.14 -15.62 -4.17
N VAL A 381 13.15 -16.08 -3.40
CA VAL A 381 12.17 -15.19 -2.75
C VAL A 381 12.81 -14.50 -1.56
N LEU A 382 12.63 -13.19 -1.45
CA LEU A 382 13.12 -12.37 -0.34
C LEU A 382 11.94 -11.80 0.46
N PRO A 383 12.04 -11.62 1.79
CA PRO A 383 13.19 -11.99 2.62
C PRO A 383 13.45 -13.50 2.68
N VAL A 384 14.71 -13.85 2.91
CA VAL A 384 15.16 -15.22 3.13
C VAL A 384 14.61 -15.71 4.49
N LYS A 385 14.29 -17.02 4.57
CA LYS A 385 13.83 -17.69 5.80
C LYS A 385 14.98 -18.12 6.70
#